data_AF-A0A926W862-F1
#
_entry.id   AF-A0A926W862-F1
#
_cell.length_a   1.000
_cell.length_b   1.000
_cell.length_c   1.000
_cell.angle_alpha   90.00
_cell.angle_beta   90.00
_cell.angle_gamma   90.00
#
_symmetry.space_group_name_H-M   'P 1'
#
loop_
_entity.id
_entity.type
_entity.pdbx_description
1 polymer ?
#
loop_
_entity_poly.entity_id
_entity_poly.type
_entity_poly.pdbx_seq_one_letter_code
_entity_poly.pdbx_strand_id
1 'polypeptide(L)'
;MFQKTRGLRTNLLKRLTLLLGLALCGCEQSIPPEPKAGEWVQYEPPNRGAPGETSDLGSRPLCRRAATPFTSISPSTNWGETLESHPTFWLYLPYQASSVRLILRDEPTQEELYRTTFAVSGRDGVARFRLPETAPPLEVDRLYNWQFDFICDSENRSRFRVRGLVVRRALSEELQTQLREAAAQERVALLAEQGFWYDALTGLAELRLTAPDPILDAGWAVLLGHASVGLEDLAEKPLLDCCTEEGEP
;
A
#
# COMPACT_ATOMS: atom_id res chain seq x y z
N MET A 1 -73.14 20.92 55.65
CA MET A 1 -74.14 20.37 56.59
C MET A 1 -73.69 18.95 56.95
N PHE A 2 -73.42 18.71 58.25
CA PHE A 2 -73.36 17.42 58.98
C PHE A 2 -72.67 16.20 58.33
N GLN A 3 -71.48 15.79 58.82
CA GLN A 3 -71.27 14.71 59.83
C GLN A 3 -72.04 13.40 59.55
N LYS A 4 -71.33 12.26 59.39
CA LYS A 4 -71.39 11.14 60.36
C LYS A 4 -70.54 9.89 60.01
N THR A 5 -69.62 9.59 60.94
CA THR A 5 -69.38 8.29 61.63
C THR A 5 -69.04 7.03 60.83
N ARG A 6 -67.80 6.53 60.99
CA ARG A 6 -67.33 5.48 61.95
C ARG A 6 -67.60 4.05 61.50
N GLY A 7 -66.51 3.30 61.32
CA GLY A 7 -66.48 1.85 61.28
C GLY A 7 -65.07 1.36 61.60
N LEU A 8 -64.74 1.32 62.89
CA LEU A 8 -63.50 0.81 63.45
C LEU A 8 -63.58 -0.73 63.47
N ARG A 9 -62.62 -1.44 62.87
CA ARG A 9 -62.28 -2.81 63.27
C ARG A 9 -60.77 -2.92 63.47
N THR A 10 -60.46 -3.46 64.63
CA THR A 10 -59.20 -3.61 65.34
C THR A 10 -58.32 -4.75 64.80
N ASN A 11 -57.01 -4.51 64.87
CA ASN A 11 -55.88 -5.41 65.21
C ASN A 11 -55.76 -6.76 64.48
N LEU A 12 -54.62 -7.02 63.83
CA LEU A 12 -53.45 -7.66 64.47
C LEU A 12 -52.26 -7.79 63.49
N LEU A 13 -51.05 -7.64 64.04
CA LEU A 13 -49.72 -7.75 63.43
C LEU A 13 -49.54 -8.86 62.38
N LYS A 14 -48.72 -8.56 61.33
CA LYS A 14 -47.43 -9.26 61.07
C LYS A 14 -46.67 -8.67 59.86
N ARG A 15 -45.52 -8.07 60.18
CA ARG A 15 -44.18 -8.24 59.56
C ARG A 15 -44.05 -8.18 58.02
N LEU A 16 -43.52 -7.04 57.56
CA LEU A 16 -42.25 -6.88 56.83
C LEU A 16 -41.84 -7.98 55.82
N THR A 17 -41.93 -7.68 54.52
CA THR A 17 -40.84 -7.92 53.55
C THR A 17 -40.92 -6.89 52.42
N LEU A 18 -39.84 -6.11 52.28
CA LEU A 18 -39.59 -5.13 51.22
C LEU A 18 -39.05 -5.88 49.99
N LEU A 19 -39.70 -5.77 48.83
CA LEU A 19 -39.09 -6.09 47.54
C LEU A 19 -39.42 -4.99 46.54
N LEU A 20 -38.47 -4.05 46.43
CA LEU A 20 -38.43 -3.01 45.42
C LEU A 20 -37.90 -3.65 44.14
N GLY A 21 -38.78 -4.03 43.23
CA GLY A 21 -38.40 -4.50 41.89
C GLY A 21 -38.10 -3.32 40.98
N LEU A 22 -36.84 -2.85 40.95
CA LEU A 22 -36.35 -2.04 39.83
C LEU A 22 -36.12 -2.97 38.64
N ALA A 23 -37.00 -2.91 37.66
CA ALA A 23 -36.74 -3.46 36.33
C ALA A 23 -35.66 -2.59 35.66
N LEU A 24 -34.40 -3.02 35.76
CA LEU A 24 -33.32 -2.54 34.92
C LEU A 24 -33.59 -3.06 33.50
N CYS A 25 -34.13 -2.19 32.65
CA CYS A 25 -34.12 -2.40 31.20
C CYS A 25 -32.65 -2.34 30.76
N GLY A 26 -32.01 -3.49 30.64
CA GLY A 26 -30.65 -3.61 30.11
C GLY A 26 -30.67 -3.35 28.60
N CYS A 27 -30.36 -2.13 28.18
CA CYS A 27 -29.80 -1.92 26.86
C CYS A 27 -28.34 -2.37 26.93
N GLU A 28 -28.10 -3.65 26.65
CA GLU A 28 -26.76 -4.14 26.35
C GLU A 28 -26.36 -3.52 25.00
N GLN A 29 -25.69 -2.36 25.05
CA GLN A 29 -25.13 -1.74 23.87
C GLN A 29 -23.96 -2.62 23.42
N SER A 30 -24.17 -3.42 22.37
CA SER A 30 -23.11 -4.15 21.70
C SER A 30 -22.05 -3.16 21.22
N ILE A 31 -20.88 -3.17 21.86
CA ILE A 31 -19.72 -2.41 21.38
C ILE A 31 -19.37 -2.97 20.00
N PRO A 32 -19.34 -2.16 18.93
CA PRO A 32 -18.93 -2.65 17.61
C PRO A 32 -17.51 -3.22 17.71
N PRO A 33 -17.20 -4.32 17.01
CA PRO A 33 -15.86 -4.88 17.03
C PRO A 33 -14.86 -3.81 16.56
N GLU A 34 -13.72 -3.70 17.26
CA GLU A 34 -12.63 -2.82 16.81
C GLU A 34 -12.22 -3.22 15.37
N PRO A 35 -12.05 -2.24 14.46
CA PRO A 35 -11.61 -2.52 13.10
C PRO A 35 -10.25 -3.24 13.14
N LYS A 36 -10.04 -4.19 12.23
CA LYS A 36 -8.76 -4.90 12.19
C LYS A 36 -7.63 -3.90 11.90
N ALA A 37 -6.50 -4.06 12.56
CA ALA A 37 -5.32 -3.24 12.28
C ALA A 37 -4.99 -3.34 10.78
N GLY A 38 -4.94 -2.18 10.09
CA GLY A 38 -4.70 -2.09 8.65
C GLY A 38 -5.95 -2.04 7.76
N GLU A 39 -7.16 -2.20 8.29
CA GLU A 39 -8.40 -2.17 7.51
C GLU A 39 -8.71 -0.81 6.85
N TRP A 40 -8.02 0.25 7.32
CA TRP A 40 -8.15 1.62 6.83
C TRP A 40 -7.61 1.83 5.40
N VAL A 41 -6.84 0.89 4.85
CA VAL A 41 -6.34 0.95 3.47
C VAL A 41 -6.79 -0.28 2.71
N GLN A 42 -7.60 -0.07 1.67
CA GLN A 42 -8.08 -1.13 0.77
C GLN A 42 -7.67 -0.78 -0.65
N TYR A 43 -6.97 -1.69 -1.31
CA TYR A 43 -6.57 -1.52 -2.70
C TYR A 43 -7.62 -2.12 -3.62
N GLU A 44 -8.25 -1.30 -4.45
CA GLU A 44 -9.17 -1.77 -5.47
C GLU A 44 -8.46 -1.77 -6.83
N PRO A 45 -8.06 -2.94 -7.37
CA PRO A 45 -7.39 -3.01 -8.65
C PRO A 45 -8.33 -2.54 -9.77
N PRO A 46 -7.87 -1.68 -10.68
CA PRO A 46 -8.68 -1.25 -11.82
C PRO A 46 -9.20 -2.43 -12.64
N ASN A 47 -10.46 -2.34 -13.07
CA ASN A 47 -11.13 -3.40 -13.84
C ASN A 47 -10.54 -3.49 -15.26
N ARG A 48 -9.52 -4.31 -15.41
CA ARG A 48 -9.08 -4.89 -16.68
C ARG A 48 -9.42 -6.38 -16.62
N GLY A 49 -9.77 -6.96 -17.76
CA GLY A 49 -10.00 -8.41 -17.87
C GLY A 49 -8.79 -9.26 -17.47
N ALA A 50 -8.72 -10.49 -17.97
CA ALA A 50 -7.69 -11.45 -17.56
C ALA A 50 -6.26 -10.87 -17.53
N PRO A 51 -5.41 -11.24 -16.55
CA PRO A 51 -4.04 -10.78 -16.43
C PRO A 51 -3.25 -10.92 -17.74
N GLY A 52 -2.42 -9.93 -18.05
CA GLY A 52 -1.40 -10.07 -19.08
C GLY A 52 -0.38 -11.14 -18.66
N GLU A 53 0.12 -11.89 -19.65
CA GLU A 53 1.04 -13.01 -19.45
C GLU A 53 2.28 -12.65 -18.61
N THR A 54 2.63 -13.58 -17.73
CA THR A 54 3.75 -13.50 -16.80
C THR A 54 5.11 -13.57 -17.50
N SER A 55 6.09 -12.92 -16.87
CA SER A 55 7.48 -12.83 -17.29
C SER A 55 8.17 -14.16 -17.62
N ASP A 56 8.88 -14.12 -18.74
CA ASP A 56 9.88 -15.04 -19.26
C ASP A 56 10.90 -15.53 -18.20
N LEU A 57 11.01 -16.85 -18.00
CA LEU A 57 11.99 -17.52 -17.12
C LEU A 57 13.39 -17.60 -17.79
N GLY A 58 13.84 -16.49 -18.35
CA GLY A 58 15.02 -16.41 -19.20
C GLY A 58 16.28 -15.96 -18.48
N SER A 59 17.05 -16.91 -17.93
CA SER A 59 18.54 -16.95 -17.87
C SER A 59 19.17 -17.25 -16.50
N ARG A 60 20.22 -18.08 -16.60
CA ARG A 60 21.03 -18.72 -15.55
C ARG A 60 21.84 -17.68 -14.74
N PRO A 61 21.73 -17.60 -13.40
CA PRO A 61 22.46 -16.57 -12.65
C PRO A 61 23.86 -17.01 -12.21
N LEU A 62 24.85 -16.13 -12.38
CA LEU A 62 26.16 -16.17 -11.70
C LEU A 62 26.18 -15.36 -10.39
N CYS A 63 25.13 -14.58 -10.09
CA CYS A 63 24.98 -13.95 -8.77
C CYS A 63 24.64 -15.04 -7.74
N ARG A 64 25.20 -14.96 -6.52
CA ARG A 64 24.85 -15.89 -5.45
C ARG A 64 23.33 -15.79 -5.23
N ARG A 65 22.63 -16.93 -5.35
CA ARG A 65 21.18 -16.97 -5.11
C ARG A 65 20.93 -16.52 -3.67
N ALA A 66 20.27 -15.36 -3.53
CA ALA A 66 19.69 -14.95 -2.27
C ALA A 66 18.43 -15.79 -1.99
N ALA A 67 18.05 -15.92 -0.72
CA ALA A 67 16.83 -16.62 -0.34
C ALA A 67 15.59 -15.93 -0.91
N THR A 68 15.57 -14.59 -0.85
CA THR A 68 14.55 -13.74 -1.48
C THR A 68 15.17 -13.11 -2.74
N PRO A 69 14.60 -13.33 -3.94
CA PRO A 69 15.13 -12.76 -5.18
C PRO A 69 14.84 -11.25 -5.30
N PHE A 70 15.46 -10.61 -6.29
CA PHE A 70 15.10 -9.25 -6.71
C PHE A 70 13.66 -9.22 -7.24
N THR A 71 12.81 -8.40 -6.62
CA THR A 71 11.35 -8.43 -6.80
C THR A 71 10.79 -7.02 -6.91
N SER A 72 9.79 -6.82 -7.78
CA SER A 72 9.02 -5.58 -7.85
C SER A 72 7.91 -5.57 -6.79
N ILE A 73 7.70 -4.44 -6.12
CA ILE A 73 6.55 -4.21 -5.23
C ILE A 73 5.41 -3.66 -6.09
N SER A 74 4.79 -4.54 -6.86
CA SER A 74 3.69 -4.25 -7.77
C SER A 74 2.62 -5.35 -7.72
N PRO A 75 1.39 -5.08 -8.19
CA PRO A 75 0.40 -6.12 -8.38
C PRO A 75 0.96 -7.27 -9.23
N SER A 76 0.43 -8.48 -9.04
CA SER A 76 0.87 -9.70 -9.74
C SER A 76 0.71 -9.64 -11.25
N THR A 77 -0.17 -8.76 -11.74
CA THR A 77 -0.31 -8.40 -13.17
C THR A 77 0.86 -7.58 -13.71
N ASN A 78 1.77 -7.12 -12.84
CA ASN A 78 2.84 -6.15 -13.10
C ASN A 78 2.34 -4.85 -13.75
N TRP A 79 1.08 -4.48 -13.54
CA TRP A 79 0.49 -3.27 -14.07
C TRP A 79 -0.01 -2.39 -12.93
N GLY A 80 0.16 -1.07 -13.06
CA GLY A 80 -0.39 -0.11 -12.11
C GLY A 80 -0.70 1.25 -12.77
N GLU A 81 -1.55 2.01 -12.09
CA GLU A 81 -1.86 3.39 -12.47
C GLU A 81 -1.15 4.39 -11.57
N THR A 82 -0.87 5.56 -12.14
CA THR A 82 -0.27 6.68 -11.41
C THR A 82 -0.97 7.99 -11.72
N LEU A 83 -1.00 8.94 -10.79
CA LEU A 83 -1.36 10.34 -11.08
C LEU A 83 -0.13 11.16 -11.47
N GLU A 84 1.04 10.77 -10.94
CA GLU A 84 2.30 11.44 -11.16
C GLU A 84 2.82 11.34 -12.60
N SER A 85 3.39 12.46 -13.08
CA SER A 85 4.14 12.51 -14.35
C SER A 85 5.49 11.78 -14.28
N HIS A 86 6.05 11.68 -13.07
CA HIS A 86 7.30 11.00 -12.76
C HIS A 86 7.07 10.06 -11.57
N PRO A 87 6.49 8.87 -11.81
CA PRO A 87 6.11 7.96 -10.74
C PRO A 87 7.32 7.42 -9.97
N THR A 88 7.03 6.89 -8.79
CA THR A 88 8.01 6.16 -7.96
C THR A 88 7.74 4.67 -8.03
N PHE A 89 8.76 3.91 -8.39
CA PHE A 89 8.74 2.46 -8.39
C PHE A 89 9.40 1.92 -7.12
N TRP A 90 8.87 0.84 -6.56
CA TRP A 90 9.38 0.23 -5.34
C TRP A 90 9.85 -1.19 -5.62
N LEU A 91 11.07 -1.52 -5.22
CA LEU A 91 11.68 -2.82 -5.49
C LEU A 91 12.30 -3.38 -4.21
N TYR A 92 12.19 -4.69 -4.00
CA TYR A 92 13.00 -5.39 -3.02
C TYR A 92 14.38 -5.71 -3.60
N LEU A 93 15.41 -5.21 -2.94
CA LEU A 93 16.82 -5.44 -3.24
C LEU A 93 17.35 -6.58 -2.38
N PRO A 94 17.88 -7.68 -2.96
CA PRO A 94 18.65 -8.65 -2.20
C PRO A 94 20.07 -8.13 -1.90
N TYR A 95 20.68 -8.66 -0.84
CA TYR A 95 22.08 -8.40 -0.49
C TYR A 95 23.01 -8.71 -1.68
N GLN A 96 24.01 -7.85 -1.93
CA GLN A 96 24.97 -7.87 -3.06
C GLN A 96 24.59 -7.05 -4.31
N ALA A 97 23.65 -6.12 -4.20
CA ALA A 97 23.36 -5.19 -5.29
C ALA A 97 24.50 -4.17 -5.44
N SER A 98 25.11 -4.06 -6.63
CA SER A 98 26.07 -2.99 -6.94
C SER A 98 25.35 -1.78 -7.51
N SER A 99 24.50 -2.02 -8.51
CA SER A 99 23.65 -0.99 -9.10
C SER A 99 22.35 -1.56 -9.65
N VAL A 100 21.38 -0.69 -9.87
CA VAL A 100 20.09 -1.01 -10.47
C VAL A 100 19.89 -0.10 -11.67
N ARG A 101 19.63 -0.67 -12.84
CA ARG A 101 19.38 0.10 -14.05
C ARG A 101 17.90 0.17 -14.37
N LEU A 102 17.36 1.37 -14.52
CA LEU A 102 16.03 1.63 -15.04
C LEU A 102 16.08 1.80 -16.56
N ILE A 103 15.12 1.21 -17.26
CA ILE A 103 14.84 1.46 -18.67
C ILE A 103 13.34 1.72 -18.77
N LEU A 104 12.97 2.85 -19.37
CA LEU A 104 11.59 3.20 -19.70
C LEU A 104 11.38 3.08 -21.21
N ARG A 105 10.30 2.42 -21.61
CA ARG A 105 9.90 2.28 -23.00
C ARG A 105 8.46 2.74 -23.20
N ASP A 106 8.20 3.26 -24.39
CA ASP A 106 6.84 3.30 -24.91
C ASP A 106 6.35 1.87 -25.14
N GLU A 107 5.20 1.50 -24.57
CA GLU A 107 4.73 0.10 -24.68
C GLU A 107 4.32 -0.27 -26.12
N PRO A 108 3.54 0.55 -26.86
CA PRO A 108 3.13 0.19 -28.21
C PRO A 108 4.28 0.03 -29.21
N THR A 109 5.27 0.93 -29.19
CA THR A 109 6.39 0.94 -30.14
C THR A 109 7.62 0.18 -29.66
N GLN A 110 7.70 -0.10 -28.35
CA GLN A 110 8.89 -0.63 -27.65
C GLN A 110 10.13 0.27 -27.73
N GLU A 111 9.96 1.52 -28.19
CA GLU A 111 11.01 2.54 -28.24
C GLU A 111 11.54 2.82 -26.83
N GLU A 112 12.86 2.87 -26.68
CA GLU A 112 13.49 3.25 -25.42
C GLU A 112 13.48 4.77 -25.28
N LEU A 113 12.69 5.25 -24.32
CA LEU A 113 12.53 6.68 -24.06
C LEU A 113 13.56 7.20 -23.07
N TYR A 114 13.99 6.33 -22.15
CA TYR A 114 14.90 6.72 -21.09
C TYR A 114 15.66 5.53 -20.50
N ARG A 115 16.88 5.79 -20.03
CA ARG A 115 17.73 4.81 -19.36
C ARG A 115 18.63 5.53 -18.35
N THR A 116 18.67 5.03 -17.11
CA THR A 116 19.58 5.52 -16.08
C THR A 116 20.04 4.39 -15.14
N THR A 117 21.08 4.63 -14.37
CA THR A 117 21.62 3.69 -13.38
C THR A 117 21.62 4.34 -12.00
N PHE A 118 21.15 3.59 -11.00
CA PHE A 118 21.14 3.99 -9.60
C PHE A 118 22.21 3.21 -8.84
N ALA A 119 23.04 3.92 -8.10
CA ALA A 119 23.96 3.32 -7.13
C ALA A 119 23.15 2.86 -5.91
N VAL A 120 23.37 1.63 -5.44
CA VAL A 120 22.57 1.06 -4.33
C VAL A 120 23.45 0.63 -3.16
N SER A 121 22.90 0.68 -1.94
CA SER A 121 23.70 0.59 -0.71
C SER A 121 24.18 -0.82 -0.31
N GLY A 122 24.11 -1.83 -1.20
CA GLY A 122 24.50 -3.23 -0.91
C GLY A 122 23.68 -3.95 0.17
N ARG A 123 22.78 -3.25 0.88
CA ARG A 123 21.88 -3.75 1.92
C ARG A 123 20.64 -4.40 1.31
N ASP A 124 20.08 -5.39 2.00
CA ASP A 124 18.79 -5.97 1.64
C ASP A 124 17.63 -5.15 2.21
N GLY A 125 16.56 -5.01 1.42
CA GLY A 125 15.38 -4.24 1.81
C GLY A 125 14.62 -3.66 0.63
N VAL A 126 13.51 -2.97 0.92
CA VAL A 126 12.64 -2.34 -0.07
C VAL A 126 13.09 -0.91 -0.32
N ALA A 127 13.38 -0.57 -1.57
CA ALA A 127 13.92 0.73 -1.97
C ALA A 127 13.03 1.42 -3.01
N ARG A 128 13.03 2.75 -2.97
CA ARG A 128 12.34 3.62 -3.93
C ARG A 128 13.24 3.99 -5.10
N PHE A 129 12.64 4.05 -6.28
CA PHE A 129 13.26 4.46 -7.53
C PHE A 129 12.29 5.40 -8.25
N ARG A 130 12.47 6.71 -8.05
CA ARG A 130 11.68 7.72 -8.75
C ARG A 130 12.14 7.82 -10.20
N LEU A 131 11.20 7.96 -11.15
CA LEU A 131 11.53 8.34 -12.52
C LEU A 131 12.21 9.72 -12.49
N PRO A 132 13.47 9.86 -12.92
CA PRO A 132 14.16 11.14 -12.82
C PRO A 132 13.50 12.21 -13.68
N GLU A 133 13.61 13.47 -13.25
CA GLU A 133 13.10 14.63 -14.00
C GLU A 133 13.85 14.87 -15.33
N THR A 134 14.96 14.15 -15.56
CA THR A 134 15.66 14.12 -16.85
C THR A 134 15.00 13.18 -17.87
N ALA A 135 14.09 12.31 -17.42
CA ALA A 135 13.26 11.50 -18.30
C ALA A 135 12.10 12.33 -18.88
N PRO A 136 11.54 11.94 -20.04
CA PRO A 136 10.29 12.51 -20.51
C PRO A 136 9.16 12.24 -19.50
N PRO A 137 8.31 13.24 -19.19
CA PRO A 137 7.16 13.03 -18.32
C PRO A 137 6.17 12.04 -18.96
N LEU A 138 5.56 11.19 -18.14
CA LEU A 138 4.52 10.29 -18.64
C LEU A 138 3.30 11.08 -19.11
N GLU A 139 2.87 10.78 -20.33
CA GLU A 139 1.64 11.33 -20.91
C GLU A 139 0.42 10.62 -20.33
N VAL A 140 -0.67 11.37 -20.19
CA VAL A 140 -1.94 10.83 -19.71
C VAL A 140 -2.48 9.80 -20.70
N ASP A 141 -2.97 8.69 -20.17
CA ASP A 141 -3.56 7.55 -20.88
C ASP A 141 -2.62 6.84 -21.87
N ARG A 142 -1.33 7.16 -21.84
CA ARG A 142 -0.27 6.45 -22.56
C ARG A 142 0.32 5.35 -21.70
N LEU A 143 0.48 4.15 -22.29
CA LEU A 143 1.02 2.98 -21.62
C LEU A 143 2.53 2.89 -21.81
N TYR A 144 3.26 2.72 -20.71
CA TYR A 144 4.71 2.59 -20.71
C TYR A 144 5.15 1.28 -20.08
N ASN A 145 6.27 0.75 -20.54
CA ASN A 145 6.93 -0.41 -19.95
C ASN A 145 8.18 0.06 -19.19
N TRP A 146 8.22 -0.20 -17.89
CA TRP A 146 9.41 -0.01 -17.09
C TRP A 146 10.10 -1.36 -16.88
N GLN A 147 11.43 -1.35 -16.93
CA GLN A 147 12.26 -2.50 -16.65
C GLN A 147 13.37 -2.10 -15.68
N PHE A 148 13.58 -2.93 -14.66
CA PHE A 148 14.74 -2.83 -13.80
C PHE A 148 15.65 -4.04 -13.98
N ASP A 149 16.92 -3.76 -14.25
CA ASP A 149 17.99 -4.76 -14.26
C ASP A 149 18.83 -4.63 -12.97
N PHE A 150 18.92 -5.71 -12.19
CA PHE A 150 19.77 -5.83 -11.02
C PHE A 150 21.20 -6.23 -11.43
N ILE A 151 22.20 -5.45 -11.04
CA ILE A 151 23.60 -5.65 -11.43
C ILE A 151 24.42 -5.98 -10.18
N CYS A 152 24.92 -7.22 -10.09
CA CYS A 152 25.67 -7.72 -8.93
C CYS A 152 27.20 -7.53 -9.06
N ASP A 153 27.70 -7.42 -10.29
CA ASP A 153 29.11 -7.29 -10.63
C ASP A 153 29.20 -6.44 -11.90
N SER A 154 29.97 -5.35 -11.85
CA SER A 154 30.14 -4.42 -12.96
C SER A 154 30.79 -5.05 -14.19
N GLU A 155 31.56 -6.13 -14.01
CA GLU A 155 32.20 -6.85 -15.12
C GLU A 155 31.33 -7.97 -15.70
N ASN A 156 30.23 -8.34 -15.03
CA ASN A 156 29.47 -9.54 -15.35
C ASN A 156 28.07 -9.24 -15.93
N ARG A 157 27.64 -10.05 -16.90
CA ARG A 157 26.34 -9.90 -17.60
C ARG A 157 25.15 -10.52 -16.85
N SER A 158 25.37 -11.08 -15.66
CA SER A 158 24.31 -11.70 -14.88
C SER A 158 23.39 -10.62 -14.30
N ARG A 159 22.15 -10.60 -14.77
CA ARG A 159 21.15 -9.61 -14.37
C ARG A 159 19.88 -10.33 -13.98
N PHE A 160 19.40 -10.09 -12.76
CA PHE A 160 17.99 -10.35 -12.47
C PHE A 160 17.17 -9.20 -13.06
N ARG A 161 15.99 -9.50 -13.56
CA ARG A 161 15.16 -8.55 -14.27
C ARG A 161 13.75 -8.62 -13.74
N VAL A 162 13.17 -7.45 -13.48
CA VAL A 162 11.75 -7.27 -13.25
C VAL A 162 11.22 -6.24 -14.23
N ARG A 163 9.95 -6.39 -14.61
CA ARG A 163 9.28 -5.54 -15.58
C ARG A 163 7.87 -5.26 -15.11
N GLY A 164 7.32 -4.15 -15.59
CA GLY A 164 5.90 -3.91 -15.51
C GLY A 164 5.47 -2.76 -16.39
N LEU A 165 4.21 -2.41 -16.21
CA LEU A 165 3.49 -1.45 -16.98
C LEU A 165 2.99 -0.34 -16.08
N VAL A 166 3.08 0.88 -16.57
CA VAL A 166 2.54 2.06 -15.89
C VAL A 166 1.73 2.89 -16.88
N VAL A 167 0.59 3.39 -16.43
CA VAL A 167 -0.19 4.39 -17.14
C VAL A 167 -0.47 5.55 -16.21
N ARG A 168 -0.25 6.77 -16.70
CA ARG A 168 -0.65 7.97 -15.97
C ARG A 168 -2.12 8.28 -16.27
N ARG A 169 -2.92 8.54 -15.25
CA ARG A 169 -4.31 9.01 -15.42
C ARG A 169 -4.45 10.49 -15.16
N ALA A 170 -5.47 11.08 -15.78
CA ALA A 170 -5.89 12.43 -15.44
C ALA A 170 -6.47 12.44 -14.03
N LEU A 171 -6.06 13.43 -13.23
CA LEU A 171 -6.68 13.70 -11.94
C LEU A 171 -8.07 14.31 -12.15
N SER A 172 -9.11 13.63 -11.66
CA SER A 172 -10.48 14.16 -11.69
C SER A 172 -10.65 15.31 -10.69
N GLU A 173 -11.56 16.25 -10.97
CA GLU A 173 -11.83 17.38 -10.07
C GLU A 173 -12.35 16.91 -8.69
N GLU A 174 -13.14 15.84 -8.68
CA GLU A 174 -13.66 15.23 -7.46
C GLU A 174 -12.53 14.66 -6.60
N LEU A 175 -11.68 13.80 -7.18
CA LEU A 175 -10.56 13.22 -6.46
C LEU A 175 -9.56 14.30 -6.03
N GLN A 176 -9.35 15.33 -6.85
CA GLN A 176 -8.52 16.47 -6.48
C GLN A 176 -9.05 17.18 -5.23
N THR A 177 -10.37 17.34 -5.11
CA THR A 177 -11.01 17.97 -3.95
C THR A 177 -10.84 17.12 -2.71
N GLN A 178 -11.15 15.82 -2.81
CA GLN A 178 -10.99 14.86 -1.73
C GLN A 178 -9.53 14.82 -1.23
N LEU A 179 -8.56 14.73 -2.14
CA LEU A 179 -7.14 14.70 -1.77
C LEU A 179 -6.69 16.00 -1.10
N ARG A 180 -7.18 17.18 -1.51
CA ARG A 180 -6.80 18.44 -0.87
C ARG A 180 -7.23 18.50 0.60
N GLU A 181 -8.44 18.03 0.89
CA GLU A 181 -9.06 18.11 2.21
C GLU A 181 -8.61 16.98 3.15
N ALA A 182 -8.27 15.82 2.58
CA ALA A 182 -7.88 14.63 3.32
C ALA A 182 -6.55 14.78 4.09
N ALA A 183 -6.51 14.15 5.27
CA ALA A 183 -5.26 13.95 6.00
C ALA A 183 -4.31 12.99 5.25
N ALA A 184 -3.03 12.97 5.61
CA ALA A 184 -2.03 12.20 4.85
C ALA A 184 -2.33 10.69 4.76
N GLN A 185 -2.77 10.07 5.86
CA GLN A 185 -3.19 8.67 5.88
C GLN A 185 -4.45 8.43 5.03
N GLU A 186 -5.41 9.35 5.07
CA GLU A 186 -6.66 9.28 4.29
C GLU A 186 -6.40 9.44 2.79
N ARG A 187 -5.43 10.27 2.39
CA ARG A 187 -4.97 10.36 0.99
C ARG A 187 -4.48 9.02 0.47
N VAL A 188 -3.72 8.28 1.28
CA VAL A 188 -3.25 6.94 0.91
C VAL A 188 -4.42 6.00 0.69
N ALA A 189 -5.41 6.01 1.59
CA ALA A 189 -6.61 5.19 1.46
C ALA A 189 -7.39 5.52 0.18
N LEU A 190 -7.65 6.81 -0.07
CA LEU A 190 -8.33 7.28 -1.29
C LEU A 190 -7.60 6.84 -2.57
N LEU A 191 -6.27 6.96 -2.62
CA LEU A 191 -5.49 6.54 -3.77
C LEU A 191 -5.54 5.02 -3.98
N ALA A 192 -5.48 4.23 -2.89
CA ALA A 192 -5.58 2.78 -2.95
C ALA A 192 -6.97 2.32 -3.44
N GLU A 193 -8.04 2.93 -2.93
CA GLU A 193 -9.42 2.65 -3.32
C GLU A 193 -9.72 3.03 -4.77
N GLN A 194 -9.01 4.02 -5.32
CA GLN A 194 -9.11 4.42 -6.72
C GLN A 194 -8.18 3.62 -7.64
N GLY A 195 -7.37 2.70 -7.11
CA GLY A 195 -6.48 1.85 -7.89
C GLY A 195 -5.15 2.48 -8.30
N PHE A 196 -4.80 3.65 -7.73
CA PHE A 196 -3.52 4.34 -7.96
C PHE A 196 -2.39 3.69 -7.15
N TRP A 197 -2.01 2.48 -7.57
CA TRP A 197 -1.04 1.65 -6.85
C TRP A 197 0.27 2.37 -6.53
N TYR A 198 0.87 3.04 -7.53
CA TYR A 198 2.18 3.66 -7.35
C TYR A 198 2.12 4.83 -6.35
N ASP A 199 1.09 5.65 -6.42
CA ASP A 199 0.90 6.79 -5.52
C ASP A 199 0.55 6.33 -4.10
N ALA A 200 -0.37 5.37 -3.95
CA ALA A 200 -0.78 4.84 -2.66
C ALA A 200 0.38 4.16 -1.91
N LEU A 201 1.12 3.28 -2.60
CA LEU A 201 2.27 2.59 -2.04
C LEU A 201 3.37 3.58 -1.61
N THR A 202 3.63 4.60 -2.45
CA THR A 202 4.63 5.63 -2.16
C THR A 202 4.22 6.47 -0.95
N GLY A 203 2.98 6.95 -0.91
CA GLY A 203 2.49 7.74 0.22
C GLY A 203 2.54 6.96 1.53
N LEU A 204 2.17 5.67 1.53
CA LEU A 204 2.28 4.85 2.72
C LEU A 204 3.74 4.64 3.17
N ALA A 205 4.63 4.32 2.23
CA ALA A 205 6.04 4.11 2.55
C ALA A 205 6.68 5.39 3.10
N GLU A 206 6.35 6.55 2.54
CA GLU A 206 6.83 7.85 3.04
C GLU A 206 6.35 8.13 4.46
N LEU A 207 5.07 7.85 4.77
CA LEU A 207 4.56 7.98 6.14
C LEU A 207 5.33 7.07 7.10
N ARG A 208 5.59 5.81 6.73
CA ARG A 208 6.37 4.86 7.55
C ARG A 208 7.82 5.30 7.78
N LEU A 209 8.41 6.05 6.85
CA LEU A 209 9.77 6.58 7.01
C LEU A 209 9.84 7.75 8.01
N THR A 210 8.72 8.41 8.32
CA THR A 210 8.72 9.56 9.26
C THR A 210 8.86 9.13 10.72
N ALA A 211 8.16 8.08 11.14
CA ALA A 211 8.22 7.53 12.48
C ALA A 211 7.66 6.10 12.49
N PRO A 212 8.11 5.23 13.43
CA PRO A 212 7.49 3.93 13.65
C PRO A 212 6.02 4.11 14.08
N ASP A 213 5.10 3.47 13.35
CA ASP A 213 3.67 3.51 13.63
C ASP A 213 3.04 2.14 13.32
N PRO A 214 2.54 1.40 14.33
CA PRO A 214 1.90 0.11 14.13
C PRO A 214 0.69 0.14 13.18
N ILE A 215 -0.01 1.27 13.09
CA ILE A 215 -1.16 1.44 12.19
C ILE A 215 -0.71 1.46 10.73
N LEU A 216 0.40 2.17 10.46
CA LEU A 216 1.01 2.24 9.13
C LEU A 216 1.67 0.92 8.73
N ASP A 217 2.32 0.24 9.68
CA ASP A 217 2.90 -1.08 9.46
C ASP A 217 1.82 -2.13 9.13
N ALA A 218 0.69 -2.09 9.84
CA ALA A 218 -0.44 -2.95 9.52
C ALA A 218 -1.05 -2.63 8.14
N GLY A 219 -1.19 -1.35 7.78
CA GLY A 219 -1.65 -0.95 6.45
C GLY A 219 -0.70 -1.42 5.34
N TRP A 220 0.61 -1.40 5.59
CA TRP A 220 1.62 -1.89 4.65
C TRP A 220 1.49 -3.40 4.45
N ALA A 221 1.36 -4.15 5.54
CA ALA A 221 1.14 -5.59 5.46
C ALA A 221 -0.16 -5.94 4.70
N VAL A 222 -1.23 -5.16 4.90
CA VAL A 222 -2.49 -5.33 4.16
C VAL A 222 -2.32 -5.06 2.66
N LEU A 223 -1.67 -3.96 2.27
CA LEU A 223 -1.43 -3.67 0.85
C LEU A 223 -0.58 -4.75 0.17
N LEU A 224 0.50 -5.18 0.81
CA LEU A 224 1.40 -6.18 0.23
C LEU A 224 0.77 -7.57 0.22
N GLY A 225 -0.04 -7.91 1.22
CA GLY A 225 -0.77 -9.18 1.30
C GLY A 225 -2.07 -9.21 0.51
N HIS A 226 -2.44 -8.14 -0.19
CA HIS A 226 -3.65 -8.11 -1.01
C HIS A 226 -3.59 -9.23 -2.07
N ALA A 227 -4.73 -9.87 -2.38
CA ALA A 227 -4.77 -11.03 -3.27
C ALA A 227 -4.27 -10.74 -4.70
N SER A 228 -4.42 -9.49 -5.15
CA SER A 228 -3.87 -9.03 -6.44
C SER A 228 -2.38 -8.69 -6.40
N VAL A 229 -1.73 -8.75 -5.23
CA VAL A 229 -0.32 -8.39 -5.00
C VAL A 229 0.48 -9.61 -4.57
N GLY A 230 0.13 -10.25 -3.44
CA GLY A 230 0.74 -11.51 -2.98
C GLY A 230 2.22 -11.40 -2.59
N LEU A 231 2.58 -10.32 -1.88
CA LEU A 231 3.94 -10.01 -1.42
C LEU A 231 4.03 -9.90 0.11
N GLU A 232 3.19 -10.62 0.84
CA GLU A 232 3.13 -10.62 2.31
C GLU A 232 4.49 -10.92 2.96
N ASP A 233 5.30 -11.79 2.36
CA ASP A 233 6.65 -12.15 2.83
C ASP A 233 7.65 -10.96 2.81
N LEU A 234 7.30 -9.89 2.09
CA LEU A 234 8.11 -8.67 2.01
C LEU A 234 7.65 -7.58 2.99
N ALA A 235 6.53 -7.75 3.69
CA ALA A 235 5.96 -6.74 4.58
C ALA A 235 6.89 -6.36 5.74
N GLU A 236 7.64 -7.32 6.26
CA GLU A 236 8.58 -7.14 7.38
C GLU A 236 9.97 -6.67 6.93
N LYS A 237 10.22 -6.57 5.62
CA LYS A 237 11.52 -6.11 5.10
C LYS A 237 11.68 -4.61 5.36
N PRO A 238 12.90 -4.15 5.71
CA PRO A 238 13.14 -2.74 6.01
C PRO A 238 12.96 -1.88 4.76
N LEU A 239 12.42 -0.68 4.94
CA LEU A 239 12.50 0.37 3.93
C LEU A 239 13.91 0.96 3.94
N LEU A 240 14.53 1.04 2.78
CA LEU A 240 15.86 1.60 2.59
C LEU A 240 15.74 3.05 2.17
N ASP A 241 16.32 3.96 2.96
CA ASP A 241 16.71 5.27 2.44
C ASP A 241 18.04 5.13 1.72
N CYS A 242 17.96 4.91 0.42
CA CYS A 242 19.10 4.70 -0.45
C CYS A 242 18.78 5.25 -1.84
N CYS A 243 19.77 5.07 -2.70
CA CYS A 243 19.57 4.96 -4.12
C CYS A 243 19.48 6.34 -4.76
N THR A 244 20.67 6.85 -5.06
CA THR A 244 20.87 8.09 -5.80
C THR A 244 21.11 7.73 -7.26
N GLU A 245 20.54 8.53 -8.16
CA GLU A 245 20.92 8.49 -9.57
C GLU A 245 22.43 8.74 -9.68
N GLU A 246 23.13 7.91 -10.46
CA GLU A 246 24.50 8.20 -10.83
C GLU A 246 24.46 9.38 -11.81
N GLY A 247 24.90 10.54 -11.36
CA GLY A 247 25.02 11.71 -12.24
C GLY A 247 25.93 11.37 -13.42
N GLU A 248 25.46 11.67 -14.63
CA GLU A 248 26.31 11.61 -15.82
C GLU A 248 27.45 12.65 -15.65
N PRO A 249 28.73 12.26 -15.78
CA PRO A 249 29.86 13.18 -15.64
C PRO A 249 29.92 14.25 -16.73
#